data_AF-A0A6L4AVY8-F1
#
_entry.id   AF-A0A6L4AVY8-F1
#
_cell.length_a   1.000
_cell.length_b   1.000
_cell.length_c   1.000
_cell.angle_alpha   90.00
_cell.angle_beta   90.00
_cell.angle_gamma   90.00
#
_symmetry.space_group_name_H-M   'P 1'
#
loop_
_entity.id
_entity.type
_entity.pdbx_description
1 polymer ?
#
loop_
_entity_poly.entity_id
_entity_poly.type
_entity_poly.pdbx_seq_one_letter_code
_entity_poly.pdbx_strand_id
1 'polypeptide(L)'
;MPTASGTQRVGTPRDLRAAPSEEREGEMSQTKRSKRSAAAAWAAMIAVLSMPATGAPDWLVLRDGARVETRGAVRLEGRRVLFTQANGSLAALPADEVDLAATEAANRPPAPPPAAPVEAAPVRRFTDADFAHVDDVETPTIAFYTTSWCGWCRKSRELLDRLGARYHEQDVEQSAAAAREKERLAPGSGVPVIAFRETVIPGYSERGIQQLVDAWRAAEQAAAAAREASRRPARARHAAD
;
A
#
# COMPACT_ATOMS: atom_id res chain seq x y z
N MET A 1 -57.93 -0.32 78.58
CA MET A 1 -56.55 -0.45 79.12
C MET A 1 -55.87 -1.63 78.43
N PRO A 2 -54.57 -1.64 78.08
CA PRO A 2 -53.62 -0.53 77.90
C PRO A 2 -52.76 -0.62 76.59
N THR A 3 -52.22 0.54 76.17
CA THR A 3 -50.84 0.87 75.69
C THR A 3 -50.04 0.09 74.62
N ALA A 4 -49.52 0.89 73.67
CA ALA A 4 -48.10 1.03 73.24
C ALA A 4 -47.42 -0.15 72.50
N SER A 5 -46.36 -0.04 71.71
CA SER A 5 -45.53 1.00 71.06
C SER A 5 -44.51 0.19 70.24
N GLY A 6 -43.97 0.74 69.14
CA GLY A 6 -42.89 0.02 68.43
C GLY A 6 -42.35 0.68 67.17
N THR A 7 -41.80 1.88 67.33
CA THR A 7 -41.07 2.67 66.31
C THR A 7 -39.72 2.04 65.97
N GLN A 8 -39.26 2.16 64.71
CA GLN A 8 -37.90 2.56 64.27
C GLN A 8 -37.67 2.18 62.79
N ARG A 9 -36.84 2.85 61.99
CA ARG A 9 -36.46 4.27 61.85
C ARG A 9 -35.77 4.31 60.47
N VAL A 10 -36.20 5.23 59.61
CA VAL A 10 -35.62 5.48 58.28
C VAL A 10 -34.31 6.25 58.46
N GLY A 11 -33.23 5.82 57.82
CA GLY A 11 -31.95 6.53 57.78
C GLY A 11 -31.72 7.14 56.39
N THR A 12 -31.77 8.47 56.32
CA THR A 12 -31.27 9.31 55.22
C THR A 12 -29.91 9.94 55.62
N PRO A 13 -29.31 10.91 54.89
CA PRO A 13 -28.15 10.66 54.02
C PRO A 13 -26.91 11.51 54.38
N ARG A 14 -25.80 11.22 53.69
CA ARG A 14 -24.77 12.14 53.17
C ARG A 14 -24.45 13.41 53.97
N ASP A 15 -23.25 13.48 54.52
CA ASP A 15 -22.51 14.74 54.55
C ASP A 15 -20.99 14.55 54.44
N LEU A 16 -20.42 15.37 53.56
CA LEU A 16 -19.01 15.48 53.20
C LEU A 16 -18.51 16.82 53.73
N ARG A 17 -17.53 16.81 54.64
CA ARG A 17 -16.36 17.72 54.65
C ARG A 17 -15.58 17.60 55.95
N ALA A 18 -14.29 17.24 55.82
CA ALA A 18 -13.15 17.97 56.38
C ALA A 18 -11.84 17.26 55.93
N ALA A 19 -10.94 18.01 55.29
CA ALA A 19 -9.49 17.75 55.27
C ALA A 19 -8.86 18.36 56.54
N PRO A 20 -7.55 18.23 56.92
CA PRO A 20 -6.30 17.85 56.20
C PRO A 20 -5.52 16.72 56.95
N SER A 21 -4.28 16.26 56.69
CA SER A 21 -2.98 16.89 56.43
C SER A 21 -1.89 15.86 56.02
N GLU A 22 -0.78 16.38 55.48
CA GLU A 22 0.61 15.87 55.53
C GLU A 22 1.00 14.61 54.73
N GLU A 23 1.71 14.78 53.61
CA GLU A 23 3.19 14.80 53.47
C GLU A 23 3.85 13.41 53.57
N ARG A 24 4.43 12.93 52.46
CA ARG A 24 5.85 12.57 52.32
C ARG A 24 6.19 11.89 50.98
N GLU A 25 7.06 12.60 50.25
CA GLU A 25 8.31 12.12 49.64
C GLU A 25 8.30 11.06 48.53
N GLY A 26 8.84 11.45 47.37
CA GLY A 26 9.22 10.54 46.30
C GLY A 26 9.74 11.24 45.05
N GLU A 27 10.58 12.28 45.24
CA GLU A 27 11.19 13.06 44.16
C GLU A 27 12.30 12.24 43.46
N MET A 28 11.93 11.53 42.39
CA MET A 28 12.89 10.86 41.50
C MET A 28 13.34 11.83 40.40
N SER A 29 14.18 12.80 40.80
CA SER A 29 14.92 13.65 39.88
C SER A 29 16.19 12.95 39.41
N GLN A 30 16.16 12.35 38.22
CA GLN A 30 17.32 12.23 37.34
C GLN A 30 16.95 11.55 36.01
N THR A 31 17.02 12.30 34.91
CA THR A 31 17.83 11.91 33.75
C THR A 31 18.05 13.12 32.85
N LYS A 32 19.13 13.84 33.16
CA LYS A 32 20.21 14.18 32.23
C LYS A 32 19.80 14.79 30.87
N ARG A 33 19.68 16.12 30.92
CA ARG A 33 19.98 17.12 29.88
C ARG A 33 21.04 16.63 28.86
N SER A 34 20.61 16.20 27.67
CA SER A 34 21.48 16.00 26.50
C SER A 34 21.33 17.17 25.53
N LYS A 35 22.14 18.22 25.73
CA LYS A 35 22.50 19.14 24.64
C LYS A 35 23.82 18.66 24.07
N ARG A 36 23.80 18.15 22.83
CA ARG A 36 24.89 18.30 21.85
C ARG A 36 24.55 17.63 20.51
N SER A 37 24.48 18.48 19.49
CA SER A 37 24.95 18.23 18.12
C SER A 37 24.11 17.32 17.22
N ALA A 38 23.23 17.92 16.42
CA ALA A 38 22.74 17.32 15.18
C ALA A 38 22.71 18.39 14.07
N ALA A 39 23.87 18.63 13.48
CA ALA A 39 24.01 19.33 12.20
C ALA A 39 25.20 18.70 11.48
N ALA A 40 24.94 17.75 10.59
CA ALA A 40 25.81 17.40 9.48
C ALA A 40 24.99 16.59 8.48
N ALA A 41 24.86 17.17 7.30
CA ALA A 41 24.01 16.76 6.21
C ALA A 41 24.36 15.38 5.65
N TRP A 42 23.33 14.62 5.30
CA TRP A 42 23.44 13.48 4.41
C TRP A 42 23.84 13.96 3.00
N ALA A 43 25.12 13.87 2.68
CA ALA A 43 25.59 14.01 1.31
C ALA A 43 25.31 12.70 0.56
N ALA A 44 24.19 12.64 -0.14
CA ALA A 44 23.96 11.62 -1.15
C ALA A 44 24.93 11.84 -2.32
N MET A 45 26.05 11.10 -2.34
CA MET A 45 26.84 10.95 -3.56
C MET A 45 26.01 10.18 -4.58
N ILE A 46 25.44 10.89 -5.54
CA ILE A 46 24.99 10.30 -6.80
C ILE A 46 26.25 9.86 -7.54
N ALA A 47 26.63 8.60 -7.38
CA ALA A 47 27.57 7.95 -8.28
C ALA A 47 26.86 7.83 -9.64
N VAL A 48 27.20 8.72 -10.56
CA VAL A 48 26.85 8.56 -11.99
C VAL A 48 27.63 7.35 -12.49
N LEU A 49 27.02 6.17 -12.38
CA LEU A 49 27.45 4.97 -13.10
C LEU A 49 27.34 5.30 -14.60
N SER A 50 28.47 5.62 -15.22
CA SER A 50 28.57 5.67 -16.68
C SER A 50 28.47 4.25 -17.21
N MET A 51 27.24 3.79 -17.42
CA MET A 51 26.98 2.56 -18.18
C MET A 51 27.46 2.81 -19.62
N PRO A 52 28.28 1.92 -20.21
CA PRO A 52 28.56 2.00 -21.64
C PRO A 52 27.25 1.68 -22.36
N ALA A 53 26.75 2.63 -23.14
CA ALA A 53 25.67 2.37 -24.07
C ALA A 53 26.12 1.24 -25.00
N THR A 54 25.41 0.12 -24.98
CA THR A 54 25.49 -0.91 -26.01
C THR A 54 24.83 -0.36 -27.28
N GLY A 55 25.51 0.59 -27.92
CA GLY A 55 25.16 1.14 -29.23
C GLY A 55 25.68 0.28 -30.37
N ALA A 56 25.17 0.52 -31.58
CA ALA A 56 25.75 0.02 -32.83
C ALA A 56 27.24 0.38 -32.92
N PRO A 57 28.06 -0.36 -33.71
CA PRO A 57 29.49 -0.03 -33.84
C PRO A 57 29.68 1.42 -34.32
N ASP A 58 30.51 2.19 -33.61
CA ASP A 58 30.83 3.58 -33.95
C ASP A 58 31.78 3.59 -35.15
N TRP A 59 31.45 4.29 -36.23
CA TRP A 59 32.28 4.43 -37.42
C TRP A 59 33.09 5.72 -37.39
N LEU A 60 34.39 5.62 -37.64
CA LEU A 60 35.26 6.75 -37.95
C LEU A 60 35.43 6.85 -39.47
N VAL A 61 35.14 8.01 -40.05
CA VAL A 61 35.22 8.25 -41.50
C VAL A 61 36.46 9.08 -41.81
N LEU A 62 37.29 8.58 -42.72
CA LEU A 62 38.46 9.26 -43.26
C LEU A 62 38.07 10.15 -44.45
N ARG A 63 38.90 11.15 -44.74
CA ARG A 63 38.68 12.10 -45.86
C ARG A 63 38.70 11.45 -47.24
N ASP A 64 39.35 10.31 -47.38
CA ASP A 64 39.37 9.48 -48.60
C ASP A 64 38.10 8.61 -48.74
N GLY A 65 37.21 8.65 -47.75
CA GLY A 65 35.96 7.88 -47.70
C GLY A 65 36.10 6.52 -47.03
N ALA A 66 37.31 6.11 -46.58
CA ALA A 66 37.49 4.88 -45.83
C ALA A 66 36.81 4.96 -44.46
N ARG A 67 36.29 3.82 -43.99
CA ARG A 67 35.58 3.72 -42.71
C ARG A 67 36.31 2.75 -41.79
N VAL A 68 36.60 3.20 -40.58
CA VAL A 68 37.24 2.41 -39.53
C VAL A 68 36.21 2.14 -38.45
N GLU A 69 36.02 0.86 -38.11
CA GLU A 69 35.15 0.45 -37.01
C GLU A 69 35.84 0.76 -35.68
N THR A 70 35.13 1.50 -34.83
CA THR A 70 35.62 1.96 -33.52
C THR A 70 34.68 1.51 -32.43
N ARG A 71 35.24 1.30 -31.23
CA ARG A 71 34.51 0.91 -30.04
C ARG A 71 34.40 2.10 -29.11
N GLY A 72 33.21 2.68 -29.03
CA GLY A 72 32.91 3.80 -28.17
C GLY A 72 33.41 5.13 -28.74
N ALA A 73 33.25 6.19 -27.93
CA ALA A 73 33.51 7.55 -28.37
C ALA A 73 34.96 7.81 -28.78
N VAL A 74 35.15 8.40 -29.97
CA VAL A 74 36.43 8.93 -30.44
C VAL A 74 36.77 10.23 -29.70
N ARG A 75 38.05 10.45 -29.38
CA ARG A 75 38.53 11.61 -28.61
C ARG A 75 39.50 12.44 -29.43
N LEU A 76 39.34 13.76 -29.42
CA LEU A 76 40.27 14.71 -30.03
C LEU A 76 41.28 15.18 -28.99
N GLU A 77 42.55 14.82 -29.17
CA GLU A 77 43.67 15.32 -28.37
C GLU A 77 44.64 16.10 -29.28
N GLY A 78 44.55 17.43 -29.23
CA GLY A 78 45.33 18.31 -30.09
C GLY A 78 45.02 18.08 -31.58
N ARG A 79 46.03 17.66 -32.36
CA ARG A 79 45.89 17.36 -33.80
C ARG A 79 45.68 15.86 -34.08
N ARG A 80 45.29 15.06 -33.09
CA ARG A 80 45.06 13.63 -33.25
C ARG A 80 43.67 13.22 -32.79
N VAL A 81 43.08 12.28 -33.51
CA VAL A 81 41.86 11.56 -33.15
C VAL A 81 42.26 10.21 -32.57
N LEU A 82 42.04 10.03 -31.28
CA LEU A 82 42.24 8.78 -30.56
C LEU A 82 40.95 7.96 -30.58
N PHE A 83 41.07 6.68 -30.85
CA PHE A 83 39.94 5.76 -30.87
C PHE A 83 40.38 4.37 -30.45
N THR A 84 39.41 3.56 -30.03
CA THR A 84 39.62 2.15 -29.74
C THR A 84 39.16 1.35 -30.94
N GLN A 85 40.04 0.52 -31.50
CA GLN A 85 39.69 -0.40 -32.59
C GLN A 85 38.77 -1.51 -32.09
N ALA A 86 38.09 -2.22 -33.00
CA ALA A 86 37.24 -3.37 -32.67
C ALA A 86 37.98 -4.46 -31.85
N ASN A 87 39.30 -4.61 -32.05
CA ASN A 87 40.17 -5.54 -31.31
C ASN A 87 40.57 -5.06 -29.90
N GLY A 88 40.11 -3.87 -29.47
CA GLY A 88 40.43 -3.29 -28.16
C GLY A 88 41.74 -2.49 -28.10
N SER A 89 42.50 -2.40 -29.19
CA SER A 89 43.73 -1.61 -29.26
C SER A 89 43.42 -0.12 -29.43
N LEU A 90 44.21 0.74 -28.78
CA LEU A 90 44.15 2.19 -28.99
C LEU A 90 44.94 2.57 -30.24
N ALA A 91 44.31 3.34 -31.13
CA ALA A 91 44.93 3.89 -32.32
C ALA A 91 44.71 5.42 -32.38
N ALA A 92 45.61 6.12 -33.08
CA ALA A 92 45.55 7.57 -33.20
C ALA A 92 45.84 8.03 -34.62
N LEU A 93 44.84 8.65 -35.27
CA LEU A 93 44.96 9.23 -36.61
C LEU A 93 45.12 10.76 -36.54
N PRO A 94 45.80 11.39 -37.51
CA PRO A 94 45.83 12.85 -37.62
C PRO A 94 44.42 13.40 -37.83
N ALA A 95 44.07 14.51 -37.16
CA ALA A 95 42.75 15.11 -37.27
C ALA A 95 42.44 15.65 -38.69
N ASP A 96 43.46 15.91 -39.49
CA ASP A 96 43.35 16.33 -40.89
C ASP A 96 43.03 15.19 -41.85
N GLU A 97 43.33 13.94 -41.48
CA GLU A 97 42.96 12.75 -42.26
C GLU A 97 41.53 12.27 -41.96
N VAL A 98 40.97 12.68 -40.82
CA VAL A 98 39.63 12.30 -40.37
C VAL A 98 38.59 13.32 -40.84
N ASP A 99 37.50 12.83 -41.41
CA ASP A 99 36.30 13.62 -41.64
C ASP A 99 35.37 13.51 -40.43
N LEU A 100 35.51 14.46 -39.50
CA LEU A 100 34.73 14.50 -38.26
C LEU A 100 33.23 14.70 -38.50
N ALA A 101 32.86 15.44 -39.56
CA ALA A 101 31.46 15.69 -39.89
C ALA A 101 30.81 14.42 -40.45
N ALA A 102 31.51 13.68 -41.31
CA ALA A 102 31.06 12.40 -41.82
C ALA A 102 31.03 11.32 -40.72
N THR A 103 31.98 11.35 -39.78
CA THR A 103 32.00 10.51 -38.59
C THR A 103 30.76 10.74 -37.71
N GLU A 104 30.42 12.00 -37.41
CA GLU A 104 29.23 12.33 -36.63
C GLU A 104 27.95 11.89 -37.36
N ALA A 105 27.87 12.11 -38.68
CA ALA A 105 26.72 11.71 -39.48
C ALA A 105 26.55 10.18 -39.51
N ALA A 106 27.65 9.41 -39.57
CA ALA A 106 27.62 7.95 -39.56
C ALA A 106 27.15 7.37 -38.21
N ASN A 107 27.41 8.07 -37.11
CA ASN A 107 27.05 7.63 -35.75
C ASN A 107 25.75 8.24 -35.24
N ARG A 108 25.15 9.19 -35.98
CA ARG A 108 23.86 9.76 -35.64
C ARG A 108 22.80 8.66 -35.74
N PRO A 109 22.02 8.38 -34.67
CA PRO A 109 20.91 7.45 -34.78
C PRO A 109 20.00 7.92 -35.92
N PRO A 110 19.47 7.00 -36.75
CA PRO A 110 18.57 7.39 -37.82
C PRO A 110 17.46 8.22 -37.20
N ALA A 111 17.16 9.37 -37.80
CA ALA A 111 16.02 10.16 -37.38
C ALA A 111 14.82 9.22 -37.28
N PRO A 112 14.02 9.27 -36.20
CA PRO A 112 12.83 8.45 -36.13
C PRO A 112 12.07 8.67 -37.44
N PRO A 113 11.64 7.59 -38.12
CA PRO A 113 10.98 7.74 -39.41
C PRO A 113 9.91 8.82 -39.25
N PRO A 114 9.81 9.80 -40.18
CA PRO A 114 8.79 10.83 -40.08
C PRO A 114 7.50 10.08 -39.87
N ALA A 115 6.86 10.29 -38.71
CA ALA A 115 5.73 9.49 -38.28
C ALA A 115 4.76 9.46 -39.46
N ALA A 116 4.72 8.32 -40.17
CA ALA A 116 3.71 8.12 -41.18
C ALA A 116 2.38 8.37 -40.47
N PRO A 117 1.39 9.01 -41.11
CA PRO A 117 0.08 9.12 -40.51
C PRO A 117 -0.38 7.69 -40.23
N VAL A 118 -0.26 7.26 -38.99
CA VAL A 118 -0.97 6.11 -38.48
C VAL A 118 -2.41 6.55 -38.59
N GLU A 119 -3.07 6.20 -39.70
CA GLU A 119 -4.51 6.27 -39.79
C GLU A 119 -5.05 5.60 -38.54
N ALA A 120 -5.59 6.44 -37.66
CA ALA A 120 -5.94 6.02 -36.32
C ALA A 120 -7.05 4.98 -36.46
N ALA A 121 -6.72 3.70 -36.25
CA ALA A 121 -7.72 2.73 -35.86
C ALA A 121 -8.57 3.37 -34.74
N PRO A 122 -9.90 3.26 -34.77
CA PRO A 122 -10.75 4.01 -33.86
C PRO A 122 -10.43 3.62 -32.42
N VAL A 123 -9.68 4.50 -31.74
CA VAL A 123 -9.41 4.38 -30.32
C VAL A 123 -10.75 4.60 -29.63
N ARG A 124 -11.33 3.52 -29.09
CA ARG A 124 -12.52 3.63 -28.26
C ARG A 124 -12.15 4.48 -27.05
N ARG A 125 -12.80 5.62 -26.90
CA ARG A 125 -12.62 6.50 -25.74
C ARG A 125 -13.59 6.06 -24.67
N PHE A 126 -13.06 5.51 -23.59
CA PHE A 126 -13.82 5.34 -22.36
C PHE A 126 -13.95 6.71 -21.68
N THR A 127 -15.16 7.00 -21.21
CA THR A 127 -15.57 8.21 -20.50
C THR A 127 -15.83 7.88 -19.04
N ASP A 128 -15.93 8.87 -18.15
CA ASP A 128 -16.33 8.65 -16.75
C ASP A 128 -17.66 7.88 -16.62
N ALA A 129 -18.55 7.97 -17.61
CA ALA A 129 -19.79 7.19 -17.63
C ALA A 129 -19.54 5.68 -17.77
N ASP A 130 -18.46 5.28 -18.44
CA ASP A 130 -18.05 3.88 -18.58
C ASP A 130 -17.45 3.33 -17.27
N PHE A 131 -17.00 4.23 -16.38
CA PHE A 131 -16.51 3.91 -15.05
C PHE A 131 -17.50 4.26 -13.93
N ALA A 132 -18.69 4.78 -14.25
CA ALA A 132 -19.67 5.27 -13.25
C ALA A 132 -20.28 4.16 -12.38
N HIS A 133 -19.91 2.90 -12.62
CA HIS A 133 -20.31 1.75 -11.82
C HIS A 133 -19.09 0.98 -11.31
N VAL A 134 -18.13 1.67 -10.70
CA VAL A 134 -17.28 1.02 -9.69
C VAL A 134 -18.15 0.91 -8.44
N ASP A 135 -18.94 -0.15 -8.39
CA ASP A 135 -19.66 -0.53 -7.18
C ASP A 135 -18.63 -0.81 -6.09
N ASP A 136 -18.25 0.21 -5.31
CA ASP A 136 -17.76 0.07 -3.93
C ASP A 136 -18.93 -0.43 -3.05
N VAL A 137 -19.65 -1.46 -3.50
CA VAL A 137 -20.57 -2.19 -2.65
C VAL A 137 -19.68 -3.13 -1.86
N GLU A 138 -19.08 -2.60 -0.79
CA GLU A 138 -18.39 -3.37 0.24
C GLU A 138 -19.22 -4.62 0.50
N THR A 139 -18.75 -5.76 -0.02
CA THR A 139 -19.44 -7.03 0.19
C THR A 139 -19.42 -7.26 1.69
N PRO A 140 -20.60 -7.36 2.36
CA PRO A 140 -20.63 -7.53 3.79
C PRO A 140 -19.71 -8.69 4.17
N THR A 141 -18.69 -8.40 4.97
CA THR A 141 -17.67 -9.39 5.34
C THR A 141 -17.50 -9.33 6.85
N ILE A 142 -17.48 -10.51 7.48
CA ILE A 142 -17.22 -10.64 8.92
C ILE A 142 -15.71 -10.46 9.16
N ALA A 143 -15.32 -9.60 10.09
CA ALA A 143 -13.94 -9.51 10.54
C ALA A 143 -13.68 -10.57 11.62
N PHE A 144 -12.60 -11.33 11.49
CA PHE A 144 -12.25 -12.41 12.41
C PHE A 144 -10.80 -12.29 12.87
N TYR A 145 -10.60 -11.89 14.13
CA TYR A 145 -9.27 -11.70 14.72
C TYR A 145 -8.85 -12.94 15.50
N THR A 146 -7.68 -13.47 15.14
CA THR A 146 -7.21 -14.80 15.60
C THR A 146 -5.73 -14.79 15.94
N THR A 147 -5.25 -15.96 16.37
CA THR A 147 -3.83 -16.34 16.32
C THR A 147 -3.73 -17.76 15.78
N SER A 148 -2.58 -18.11 15.21
CA SER A 148 -2.33 -19.44 14.61
C SER A 148 -2.44 -20.63 15.58
N TRP A 149 -2.11 -20.44 16.87
CA TRP A 149 -2.05 -21.49 17.89
C TRP A 149 -3.34 -21.61 18.73
N CYS A 150 -4.30 -20.70 18.55
CA CYS A 150 -5.50 -20.61 19.39
C CYS A 150 -6.57 -21.67 19.03
N GLY A 151 -6.84 -22.59 19.97
CA GLY A 151 -7.84 -23.65 19.78
C GLY A 151 -9.29 -23.14 19.64
N TRP A 152 -9.67 -22.12 20.41
CA TRP A 152 -10.99 -21.49 20.28
C TRP A 152 -11.18 -20.77 18.94
N CYS A 153 -10.10 -20.22 18.39
CA CYS A 153 -10.08 -19.62 17.07
C CYS A 153 -10.33 -20.67 16.00
N ARG A 154 -9.71 -21.86 16.12
CA ARG A 154 -10.02 -23.00 15.25
C ARG A 154 -11.50 -23.40 15.31
N LYS A 155 -12.07 -23.51 16.52
CA LYS A 155 -13.48 -23.86 16.71
C LYS A 155 -14.43 -22.80 16.11
N SER A 156 -14.12 -21.52 16.29
CA SER A 156 -14.87 -20.42 15.66
C SER A 156 -14.82 -20.49 14.14
N ARG A 157 -13.65 -20.78 13.57
CA ARG A 157 -13.46 -20.95 12.12
C ARG A 157 -14.34 -22.06 11.58
N GLU A 158 -14.26 -23.25 12.18
CA GLU A 158 -15.09 -24.40 11.81
C GLU A 158 -16.59 -24.11 11.87
N LEU A 159 -17.03 -23.31 12.85
CA LEU A 159 -18.43 -22.89 12.93
C LEU A 159 -18.79 -21.91 11.80
N LEU A 160 -17.98 -20.88 11.56
CA LEU A 160 -18.21 -19.92 10.46
C LEU A 160 -18.24 -20.61 9.10
N ASP A 161 -17.32 -21.55 8.87
CA ASP A 161 -17.25 -22.38 7.65
C ASP A 161 -18.49 -23.25 7.48
N ARG A 162 -18.92 -23.96 8.53
CA ARG A 162 -20.15 -24.77 8.50
C ARG A 162 -21.39 -23.93 8.22
N LEU A 163 -21.41 -22.68 8.69
CA LEU A 163 -22.51 -21.74 8.44
C LEU A 163 -22.42 -21.07 7.06
N GLY A 164 -21.36 -21.31 6.29
CA GLY A 164 -21.14 -20.76 4.96
C GLY A 164 -20.92 -19.24 4.96
N ALA A 165 -20.39 -18.70 6.06
CA ALA A 165 -20.19 -17.27 6.20
C ALA A 165 -18.90 -16.82 5.52
N ARG A 166 -18.92 -15.69 4.81
CA ARG A 166 -17.69 -15.05 4.31
C ARG A 166 -17.09 -14.19 5.41
N TYR A 167 -15.83 -14.44 5.72
CA TYR A 167 -15.10 -13.68 6.73
C TYR A 167 -13.67 -13.38 6.26
N HIS A 168 -13.12 -12.30 6.78
CA HIS A 168 -11.73 -11.91 6.62
C HIS A 168 -10.99 -12.18 7.94
N GLU A 169 -10.15 -13.20 7.91
CA GLU A 169 -9.35 -13.59 9.06
C GLU A 169 -8.05 -12.78 9.16
N GLN A 170 -7.71 -12.31 10.35
CA GLN A 170 -6.49 -11.55 10.62
C GLN A 170 -5.80 -12.09 11.87
N ASP A 171 -4.56 -12.57 11.71
CA ASP A 171 -3.71 -12.94 12.83
C ASP A 171 -3.15 -11.67 13.50
N VAL A 172 -3.53 -11.46 14.76
CA VAL A 172 -3.13 -10.27 15.53
C VAL A 172 -1.66 -10.28 15.93
N GLU A 173 -0.98 -11.42 15.91
CA GLU A 173 0.47 -11.50 16.16
C GLU A 173 1.30 -11.14 14.92
N GLN A 174 0.71 -11.29 13.73
CA GLN A 174 1.37 -11.02 12.46
C GLN A 174 1.04 -9.64 11.89
N SER A 175 -0.03 -8.99 12.37
CA SER A 175 -0.47 -7.68 11.91
C SER A 175 -0.70 -6.72 13.07
N ALA A 176 0.18 -5.73 13.19
CA ALA A 176 0.01 -4.64 14.17
C ALA A 176 -1.27 -3.83 13.94
N ALA A 177 -1.75 -3.75 12.69
CA ALA A 177 -3.03 -3.10 12.38
C ALA A 177 -4.21 -3.92 12.92
N ALA A 178 -4.18 -5.24 12.71
CA ALA A 178 -5.20 -6.15 13.24
C ALA A 178 -5.22 -6.15 14.77
N ALA A 179 -4.05 -6.14 15.42
CA ALA A 179 -3.94 -6.05 16.87
C ALA A 179 -4.58 -4.78 17.44
N ARG A 180 -4.29 -3.62 16.83
CA ARG A 180 -4.88 -2.34 17.25
C ARG A 180 -6.39 -2.33 17.05
N GLU A 181 -6.87 -2.85 15.93
CA GLU A 181 -8.30 -2.87 15.62
C GLU A 181 -9.06 -3.83 16.54
N LYS A 182 -8.52 -5.04 16.78
CA LYS A 182 -9.06 -5.98 17.76
C LYS A 182 -9.13 -5.36 19.16
N GLU A 183 -8.10 -4.61 19.57
CA GLU A 183 -8.10 -3.93 20.87
C GLU A 183 -9.11 -2.78 20.93
N ARG A 184 -9.32 -2.07 19.83
CA ARG A 184 -10.38 -1.04 19.71
C ARG A 184 -11.78 -1.66 19.81
N LEU A 185 -12.01 -2.80 19.14
CA LEU A 185 -13.30 -3.47 19.09
C LEU A 185 -13.64 -4.19 20.40
N ALA A 186 -12.65 -4.83 21.03
CA ALA A 186 -12.82 -5.60 22.25
C ALA A 186 -11.65 -5.39 23.22
N PRO A 187 -11.62 -4.24 23.94
CA PRO A 187 -10.54 -3.89 24.86
C PRO A 187 -10.31 -4.97 25.92
N GLY A 188 -9.06 -5.34 26.15
CA GLY A 188 -8.66 -6.35 27.15
C GLY A 188 -9.15 -7.78 26.88
N SER A 189 -9.92 -8.02 25.82
CA SER A 189 -10.44 -9.36 25.49
C SER A 189 -9.35 -10.21 24.81
N GLY A 190 -9.39 -11.53 24.96
CA GLY A 190 -8.53 -12.44 24.18
C GLY A 190 -9.02 -12.61 22.73
N VAL A 191 -8.30 -13.43 21.96
CA VAL A 191 -8.81 -14.00 20.72
C VAL A 191 -9.60 -15.29 21.01
N PRO A 192 -10.59 -15.69 20.19
CA PRO A 192 -11.05 -15.02 18.97
C PRO A 192 -11.87 -13.75 19.24
N VAL A 193 -11.83 -12.78 18.34
CA VAL A 193 -12.82 -11.68 18.28
C VAL A 193 -13.46 -11.69 16.91
N ILE A 194 -14.78 -11.82 16.85
CA ILE A 194 -15.55 -11.85 15.59
C ILE A 194 -16.43 -10.61 15.55
N ALA A 195 -16.36 -9.83 14.49
CA ALA A 195 -17.10 -8.59 14.36
C ALA A 195 -17.80 -8.49 13.01
N PHE A 196 -19.02 -7.97 13.02
CA PHE A 196 -19.75 -7.61 11.82
C PHE A 196 -20.60 -6.37 12.12
N ARG A 197 -20.30 -5.27 11.43
CA ARG A 197 -20.89 -3.94 11.70
C ARG A 197 -20.72 -3.57 13.18
N GLU A 198 -21.80 -3.24 13.88
CA GLU A 198 -21.81 -2.85 15.29
C GLU A 198 -21.77 -4.07 16.24
N THR A 199 -21.88 -5.29 15.72
CA THR A 199 -21.85 -6.51 16.54
C THR A 199 -20.42 -7.00 16.70
N VAL A 200 -19.97 -7.13 17.96
CA VAL A 200 -18.66 -7.67 18.32
C VAL A 200 -18.84 -8.80 19.32
N ILE A 201 -18.22 -9.95 19.05
CA ILE A 201 -18.24 -11.14 19.89
C ILE A 201 -16.80 -11.41 20.35
N PRO A 202 -16.45 -11.05 21.59
CA PRO A 202 -15.22 -11.50 22.22
C PRO A 202 -15.37 -12.96 22.67
N GLY A 203 -14.41 -13.80 22.28
CA GLY A 203 -14.37 -15.22 22.59
C GLY A 203 -15.28 -16.09 21.71
N TYR A 204 -15.27 -17.40 21.98
CA TYR A 204 -16.14 -18.36 21.31
C TYR A 204 -17.53 -18.37 21.95
N SER A 205 -18.57 -18.13 21.16
CA SER A 205 -19.97 -18.30 21.54
C SER A 205 -20.74 -18.83 20.34
N GLU A 206 -21.17 -20.08 20.38
CA GLU A 206 -21.88 -20.71 19.25
C GLU A 206 -23.18 -19.97 18.91
N ARG A 207 -23.97 -19.64 19.94
CA ARG A 207 -25.19 -18.84 19.78
C ARG A 207 -24.89 -17.45 19.24
N GLY A 208 -23.87 -16.77 19.77
CA GLY A 208 -23.51 -15.43 19.31
C GLY A 208 -23.07 -15.45 17.85
N ILE A 209 -22.20 -16.40 17.48
CA ILE A 209 -21.71 -16.58 16.12
C ILE A 209 -22.88 -16.86 15.18
N GLN A 210 -23.82 -17.74 15.56
CA GLN A 210 -25.01 -18.01 14.77
C GLN A 210 -25.81 -16.72 14.49
N GLN A 211 -26.10 -15.93 15.53
CA GLN A 211 -26.84 -14.68 15.40
C GLN A 211 -26.11 -13.65 14.51
N LEU A 212 -24.79 -13.56 14.65
CA LEU A 212 -23.96 -12.69 13.83
C LEU A 212 -23.98 -13.13 12.35
N VAL A 213 -23.89 -14.44 12.08
CA VAL A 213 -24.01 -14.96 10.71
C VAL A 213 -25.39 -14.71 10.13
N ASP A 214 -26.46 -14.84 10.91
CA ASP A 214 -27.82 -14.54 10.44
C ASP A 214 -27.97 -13.07 10.05
N ALA A 215 -27.40 -12.15 10.82
CA ALA A 215 -27.33 -10.73 10.48
C ALA A 215 -26.49 -10.48 9.21
N TRP A 216 -25.36 -11.17 9.05
CA TRP A 216 -24.54 -11.12 7.84
C TRP A 216 -25.29 -11.61 6.61
N ARG A 217 -26.03 -12.73 6.69
CA ARG A 217 -26.83 -13.26 5.58
C ARG A 217 -27.93 -12.29 5.16
N ALA A 218 -28.60 -11.65 6.12
CA ALA A 218 -29.60 -10.64 5.81
C ALA A 218 -28.97 -9.44 5.07
N ALA A 219 -27.78 -9.00 5.47
CA ALA A 219 -27.04 -7.94 4.79
C ALA A 219 -26.60 -8.34 3.38
N GLU A 220 -26.11 -9.58 3.19
CA GLU A 220 -25.76 -10.13 1.87
C GLU A 220 -26.96 -10.18 0.92
N GLN A 221 -28.11 -10.64 1.41
CA GLN A 221 -29.35 -10.67 0.63
C GLN A 221 -29.81 -9.26 0.24
N ALA A 222 -29.75 -8.30 1.16
CA ALA A 222 -30.08 -6.91 0.88
C ALA A 222 -29.13 -6.29 -0.16
N ALA A 223 -27.82 -6.56 -0.04
CA ALA A 223 -26.82 -6.09 -1.00
C ALA A 223 -27.03 -6.73 -2.39
N ALA A 224 -27.37 -8.02 -2.45
CA ALA A 224 -27.69 -8.70 -3.70
C ALA A 224 -28.94 -8.11 -4.38
N ALA A 225 -30.01 -7.85 -3.60
CA ALA A 225 -31.22 -7.21 -4.11
C ALA A 225 -30.94 -5.79 -4.65
N ALA A 226 -30.11 -5.02 -3.96
CA ALA A 226 -29.70 -3.69 -4.41
C ALA A 226 -28.91 -3.74 -5.73
N ARG A 227 -27.95 -4.67 -5.87
CA ARG A 227 -27.20 -4.88 -7.11
C ARG A 227 -28.11 -5.26 -8.29
N GLU A 228 -29.07 -6.14 -8.08
CA GLU A 228 -30.03 -6.51 -9.13
C GLU A 228 -30.93 -5.33 -9.52
N ALA A 229 -31.38 -4.54 -8.54
CA ALA A 229 -32.16 -3.32 -8.79
C ALA A 229 -31.39 -2.28 -9.62
N SER A 230 -30.09 -2.08 -9.34
CA SER A 230 -29.20 -1.20 -10.11
C SER A 230 -28.93 -1.71 -11.52
N ARG A 231 -28.94 -3.04 -11.73
CA ARG A 231 -28.71 -3.67 -13.04
C ARG A 231 -29.92 -3.57 -13.98
N ARG A 232 -31.14 -3.63 -13.44
CA ARG A 232 -32.39 -3.58 -14.22
C ARG A 232 -32.51 -2.38 -15.18
N PRO A 233 -32.16 -1.12 -14.81
CA PRO A 233 -32.21 0.01 -15.73
C PRO A 233 -31.10 0.00 -16.80
N ALA A 234 -29.95 -0.65 -16.55
CA ALA A 234 -28.87 -0.75 -17.54
C ALA A 234 -29.23 -1.71 -18.70
N ARG A 235 -29.92 -2.82 -18.40
CA ARG A 235 -30.41 -3.77 -19.42
C ARG A 235 -31.55 -3.21 -20.28
N ALA A 236 -32.46 -2.43 -19.69
CA ALA A 236 -33.59 -1.86 -20.42
C ALA A 236 -33.17 -0.88 -21.52
N ARG A 237 -32.00 -0.21 -21.37
CA ARG A 237 -31.46 0.71 -22.39
C ARG A 237 -30.82 0.01 -23.58
N HIS A 238 -30.31 -1.22 -23.40
CA HIS A 238 -29.70 -2.00 -24.49
C HIS A 238 -30.72 -2.80 -25.31
N ALA A 239 -31.96 -2.93 -24.85
CA ALA A 239 -33.02 -3.67 -25.54
C ALA A 239 -33.94 -2.76 -26.40
N ALA A 240 -33.66 -1.46 -26.45
CA ALA A 240 -34.48 -0.47 -27.15
C ALA A 240 -33.80 0.13 -28.40
N ASP A 241 -32.62 -0.38 -28.77
CA ASP A 241 -31.92 -0.17 -30.05
C ASP A 241 -31.94 -1.47 -30.86
#